data_AF-A0A330LSN9-F1
#
_entry.id   AF-A0A330LSN9-F1
#
_cell.length_a   1.000
_cell.length_b   1.000
_cell.length_c   1.000
_cell.angle_alpha   90.00
_cell.angle_beta   90.00
_cell.angle_gamma   90.00
#
_symmetry.space_group_name_H-M   'P 1'
#
loop_
_entity.id
_entity.type
_entity.pdbx_description
1 polymer ?
#
loop_
_entity_poly.entity_id
_entity_poly.type
_entity_poly.pdbx_seq_one_letter_code
_entity_poly.pdbx_strand_id
1 'polypeptide(L)'
;MTVKIVGKPRPTIPYEHPTLSMHWHNLKQNVQRQIIKGARYSRHDAALQATFSNDETGLAYLCEQLMRYVSEAFEHYAVWDYSHAYYPGRPSQQSARVDAMEGVSRVLPTLASWVHNRPVHDSCIQGLDNKDIDVAVILRRALLAGTNPLHKGYWGELNDFDQRTCESADLALALWLSKNVTWDLFTCAEQQQVIRWFKQVSAVETVDNNWHLFALTVEFVILSLTGEDTISHAKFERIKEFHVGGGWFRDGAKGNYDFYNAWGFHYSLYWLQQIIPDYDSEFITQTLAQFSNSYRYFFTPDGLPLFGRSACYRLAAAAPLLAAVDSHAGEIQVGEAKRAFATNLKYFISQGAMRNGAPTQGLFADDARLMDNYSGPASSFWSLRALNIAFYCGDRIGLWDAKETPLMVEQGDFELNIKEINAKIIGVQETQEVVVLFLSEYVMAQTPLTRRLESQRWQDKVIEMLFGRARRPKNNLLRKGVTCYSSKMAHLF
;
A
#
# COMPACT_ATOMS: atom_id res chain seq x y z
N MET A 1 20.13 -2.02 -22.96
CA MET A 1 20.82 -3.22 -22.42
C MET A 1 20.02 -3.71 -21.24
N THR A 2 19.68 -5.00 -21.15
CA THR A 2 18.92 -5.52 -19.99
C THR A 2 19.83 -5.56 -18.77
N VAL A 3 19.51 -4.80 -17.72
CA VAL A 3 20.29 -4.82 -16.47
C VAL A 3 20.21 -6.23 -15.86
N LYS A 4 21.36 -6.90 -15.74
CA LYS A 4 21.44 -8.24 -15.17
C LYS A 4 21.59 -8.15 -13.66
N ILE A 5 20.47 -8.33 -12.95
CA ILE A 5 20.47 -8.39 -11.48
C ILE A 5 20.85 -9.80 -11.04
N VAL A 6 21.95 -9.92 -10.28
CA VAL A 6 22.38 -11.19 -9.67
C VAL A 6 21.35 -11.60 -8.61
N GLY A 7 20.82 -12.81 -8.72
CA GLY A 7 19.85 -13.34 -7.77
C GLY A 7 20.50 -14.02 -6.58
N LYS A 8 19.95 -13.80 -5.39
CA LYS A 8 20.22 -14.64 -4.22
C LYS A 8 19.29 -15.87 -4.23
N PRO A 9 19.71 -17.01 -3.67
CA PRO A 9 18.81 -18.15 -3.45
C PRO A 9 17.57 -17.71 -2.69
N ARG A 10 16.37 -18.15 -3.14
CA ARG A 10 15.15 -17.85 -2.40
C ARG A 10 15.15 -18.71 -1.13
N PRO A 11 15.08 -18.11 0.07
CA PRO A 11 15.06 -18.85 1.32
C PRO A 11 13.76 -19.65 1.45
N THR A 12 13.76 -20.65 2.34
CA THR A 12 12.52 -21.35 2.71
C THR A 12 11.71 -20.45 3.62
N ILE A 13 10.66 -19.85 3.07
CA ILE A 13 9.80 -18.95 3.82
C ILE A 13 8.79 -19.79 4.61
N PRO A 14 8.76 -19.74 5.96
CA PRO A 14 7.96 -20.66 6.78
C PRO A 14 6.47 -20.66 6.42
N TYR A 15 5.90 -19.49 6.14
CA TYR A 15 4.50 -19.39 5.73
C TYR A 15 4.27 -19.68 4.25
N GLU A 16 5.27 -19.94 3.42
CA GLU A 16 5.04 -20.55 2.09
C GLU A 16 5.03 -22.09 2.21
N HIS A 17 5.67 -22.63 3.26
CA HIS A 17 5.84 -24.06 3.54
C HIS A 17 5.40 -24.41 4.98
N PRO A 18 4.10 -24.27 5.31
CA PRO A 18 3.63 -24.41 6.69
C PRO A 18 3.77 -25.84 7.22
N THR A 19 4.18 -25.96 8.48
CA THR A 19 4.16 -27.24 9.21
C THR A 19 2.74 -27.61 9.68
N LEU A 20 2.53 -28.86 10.09
CA LEU A 20 1.26 -29.29 10.71
C LEU A 20 0.93 -28.46 11.96
N SER A 21 1.93 -28.12 12.78
CA SER A 21 1.77 -27.25 13.95
C SER A 21 1.25 -25.87 13.55
N MET A 22 1.79 -25.28 12.48
CA MET A 22 1.31 -24.00 11.96
C MET A 22 -0.13 -24.08 11.44
N HIS A 23 -0.53 -25.20 10.81
CA HIS A 23 -1.92 -25.41 10.41
C HIS A 23 -2.87 -25.45 11.60
N TRP A 24 -2.52 -26.17 12.67
CA TRP A 24 -3.31 -26.21 13.89
C TRP A 24 -3.40 -24.85 14.57
N HIS A 25 -2.27 -24.12 14.62
CA HIS A 25 -2.22 -22.77 15.14
C HIS A 25 -3.16 -21.81 14.37
N ASN A 26 -3.12 -21.85 13.03
CA ASN A 26 -3.98 -21.03 12.18
C ASN A 26 -5.47 -21.37 12.37
N LEU A 27 -5.83 -22.66 12.48
CA LEU A 27 -7.19 -23.08 12.79
C LEU A 27 -7.66 -22.48 14.12
N LYS A 28 -6.86 -22.59 15.18
CA LYS A 28 -7.18 -22.03 16.50
C LYS A 28 -7.36 -20.51 16.44
N GLN A 29 -6.48 -19.80 15.75
CA GLN A 29 -6.61 -18.36 15.57
C GLN A 29 -7.83 -17.98 14.70
N ASN A 30 -8.18 -18.78 13.70
CA ASN A 30 -9.37 -18.52 12.88
C ASN A 30 -10.65 -18.63 13.72
N VAL A 31 -10.72 -19.60 14.62
CA VAL A 31 -11.83 -19.71 15.60
C VAL A 31 -11.86 -18.49 16.51
N GLN A 32 -10.71 -18.09 17.07
CA GLN A 32 -10.61 -16.87 17.90
C GLN A 32 -11.07 -15.63 17.14
N ARG A 33 -10.68 -15.48 15.86
CA ARG A 33 -11.15 -14.41 14.99
C ARG A 33 -12.68 -14.40 14.88
N GLN A 34 -13.34 -15.55 14.72
CA GLN A 34 -14.81 -15.57 14.62
C GLN A 34 -15.50 -15.07 15.91
N ILE A 35 -14.86 -15.26 17.06
CA ILE A 35 -15.37 -14.81 18.37
C ILE A 35 -15.11 -13.31 18.57
N ILE A 36 -13.94 -12.82 18.15
CA ILE A 36 -13.49 -11.45 18.42
C ILE A 36 -14.03 -10.45 17.39
N LYS A 37 -14.15 -10.85 16.12
CA LYS A 37 -14.47 -9.92 15.03
C LYS A 37 -15.83 -9.25 15.26
N GLY A 38 -15.89 -7.95 15.01
CA GLY A 38 -17.14 -7.20 14.99
C GLY A 38 -18.05 -7.59 13.81
N ALA A 39 -19.30 -7.13 13.87
CA ALA A 39 -20.19 -7.18 12.72
C ALA A 39 -19.64 -6.38 11.53
N ARG A 40 -20.11 -6.63 10.31
CA ARG A 40 -19.70 -5.86 9.13
C ARG A 40 -20.14 -4.40 9.26
N TYR A 41 -19.21 -3.46 9.07
CA TYR A 41 -19.42 -2.01 9.03
C TYR A 41 -19.99 -1.58 7.66
N SER A 42 -21.20 -2.01 7.29
CA SER A 42 -21.76 -1.69 5.96
C SER A 42 -22.62 -0.43 5.91
N ARG A 43 -22.81 0.25 7.04
CA ARG A 43 -23.82 1.33 7.20
C ARG A 43 -23.59 2.56 6.31
N HIS A 44 -22.34 2.85 5.95
CA HIS A 44 -21.98 4.03 5.16
C HIS A 44 -21.48 3.69 3.74
N ASP A 45 -21.48 2.42 3.33
CA ASP A 45 -20.93 1.98 2.04
C ASP A 45 -21.60 2.70 0.86
N ALA A 46 -22.94 2.69 0.82
CA ALA A 46 -23.70 3.32 -0.26
C ALA A 46 -23.60 4.85 -0.26
N ALA A 47 -23.54 5.46 0.93
CA ALA A 47 -23.38 6.91 1.07
C ALA A 47 -22.02 7.37 0.54
N LEU A 48 -20.94 6.67 0.93
CA LEU A 48 -19.60 6.94 0.43
C LEU A 48 -19.53 6.77 -1.09
N GLN A 49 -20.09 5.68 -1.62
CA GLN A 49 -20.14 5.46 -3.07
C GLN A 49 -20.83 6.62 -3.79
N ALA A 50 -21.99 7.06 -3.30
CA ALA A 50 -22.73 8.19 -3.87
C ALA A 50 -21.94 9.51 -3.80
N THR A 51 -21.21 9.76 -2.72
CA THR A 51 -20.32 10.93 -2.59
C THR A 51 -19.26 10.95 -3.68
N PHE A 52 -18.63 9.82 -3.97
CA PHE A 52 -17.59 9.71 -5.00
C PHE A 52 -18.14 9.65 -6.44
N SER A 53 -19.44 9.38 -6.62
CA SER A 53 -20.13 9.49 -7.91
C SER A 53 -20.49 10.93 -8.30
N ASN A 54 -20.37 11.90 -7.40
CA ASN A 54 -20.70 13.30 -7.71
C ASN A 54 -19.46 14.05 -8.24
N ASP A 55 -19.46 14.34 -9.54
CA ASP A 55 -18.35 15.00 -10.23
C ASP A 55 -18.07 16.42 -9.73
N GLU A 56 -19.05 17.12 -9.18
CA GLU A 56 -18.90 18.48 -8.65
C GLU A 56 -18.18 18.51 -7.29
N THR A 57 -18.02 17.36 -6.64
CA THR A 57 -17.40 17.28 -5.32
C THR A 57 -15.89 17.48 -5.41
N GLY A 58 -15.38 18.46 -4.66
CA GLY A 58 -13.95 18.78 -4.60
C GLY A 58 -13.11 17.73 -3.86
N LEU A 59 -11.86 17.58 -4.28
CA LEU A 59 -10.94 16.56 -3.77
C LEU A 59 -10.74 16.61 -2.26
N ALA A 60 -10.59 17.80 -1.66
CA ALA A 60 -10.39 17.95 -0.21
C ALA A 60 -11.54 17.32 0.59
N TYR A 61 -12.79 17.58 0.17
CA TYR A 61 -13.97 16.99 0.80
C TYR A 61 -14.03 15.47 0.62
N LEU A 62 -13.70 14.95 -0.58
CA LEU A 62 -13.64 13.51 -0.83
C LEU A 62 -12.62 12.81 0.07
N CYS A 63 -11.42 13.37 0.19
CA CYS A 63 -10.37 12.87 1.07
C CYS A 63 -10.83 12.88 2.54
N GLU A 64 -11.50 13.94 2.99
CA GLU A 64 -12.03 14.03 4.35
C GLU A 64 -13.14 12.97 4.58
N GLN A 65 -14.09 12.78 3.66
CA GLN A 65 -15.12 11.74 3.82
C GLN A 65 -14.51 10.33 3.84
N LEU A 66 -13.50 10.07 3.01
CA LEU A 66 -12.78 8.80 3.02
C LEU A 66 -12.05 8.58 4.35
N MET A 67 -11.40 9.61 4.89
CA MET A 67 -10.75 9.57 6.19
C MET A 67 -11.75 9.28 7.32
N ARG A 68 -12.89 9.99 7.37
CA ARG A 68 -13.97 9.75 8.35
C ARG A 68 -14.52 8.33 8.26
N TYR A 69 -14.71 7.81 7.05
CA TYR A 69 -15.18 6.45 6.82
C TYR A 69 -14.18 5.41 7.34
N VAL A 70 -12.89 5.61 7.09
CA VAL A 70 -11.81 4.71 7.51
C VAL A 70 -11.59 4.77 9.02
N SER A 71 -11.60 5.96 9.64
CA SER A 71 -11.38 6.12 11.07
C SER A 71 -12.50 5.50 11.92
N GLU A 72 -13.76 5.75 11.56
CA GLU A 72 -14.91 5.15 12.25
C GLU A 72 -14.95 3.63 12.09
N ALA A 73 -14.63 3.12 10.89
CA ALA A 73 -14.50 1.69 10.68
C ALA A 73 -13.37 1.06 11.50
N PHE A 74 -12.21 1.73 11.57
CA PHE A 74 -11.07 1.26 12.35
C PHE A 74 -11.43 1.16 13.82
N GLU A 75 -12.06 2.19 14.39
CA GLU A 75 -12.53 2.17 15.77
C GLU A 75 -13.53 1.04 16.03
N HIS A 76 -14.40 0.73 15.06
CA HIS A 76 -15.34 -0.39 15.15
C HIS A 76 -14.68 -1.78 15.14
N TYR A 77 -13.57 -1.97 14.43
CA TYR A 77 -12.89 -3.28 14.33
C TYR A 77 -11.69 -3.47 15.26
N ALA A 78 -11.19 -2.38 15.84
CA ALA A 78 -10.03 -2.38 16.71
C ALA A 78 -10.28 -3.10 18.05
N VAL A 79 -9.26 -3.80 18.54
CA VAL A 79 -9.28 -4.51 19.82
C VAL A 79 -7.92 -4.39 20.51
N TRP A 80 -7.93 -4.62 21.83
CA TRP A 80 -6.73 -4.63 22.68
C TRP A 80 -5.94 -3.32 22.52
N ASP A 81 -6.63 -2.21 22.81
CA ASP A 81 -6.06 -0.87 22.77
C ASP A 81 -5.49 -0.51 21.40
N TYR A 82 -6.26 -0.80 20.35
CA TYR A 82 -5.94 -0.51 18.95
C TYR A 82 -4.68 -1.21 18.41
N SER A 83 -4.13 -2.20 19.12
CA SER A 83 -2.99 -2.99 18.63
C SER A 83 -3.35 -3.99 17.53
N HIS A 84 -4.62 -4.38 17.42
CA HIS A 84 -5.12 -5.27 16.36
C HIS A 84 -6.49 -4.81 15.87
N ALA A 85 -6.81 -5.02 14.59
CA ALA A 85 -8.11 -4.73 14.01
C ALA A 85 -8.60 -5.87 13.10
N TYR A 86 -9.71 -6.51 13.47
CA TYR A 86 -10.21 -7.71 12.77
C TYR A 86 -11.24 -7.35 11.68
N TYR A 87 -10.74 -6.89 10.53
CA TYR A 87 -11.58 -6.62 9.37
C TYR A 87 -12.21 -7.89 8.77
N PRO A 88 -13.46 -7.82 8.24
CA PRO A 88 -14.07 -8.93 7.52
C PRO A 88 -13.36 -9.14 6.18
N GLY A 89 -13.21 -10.40 5.77
CA GLY A 89 -12.61 -10.72 4.48
C GLY A 89 -11.96 -12.09 4.45
N ARG A 90 -11.37 -12.39 3.29
CA ARG A 90 -10.59 -13.59 3.06
C ARG A 90 -9.24 -13.49 3.76
N PRO A 91 -8.77 -14.58 4.39
CA PRO A 91 -7.49 -14.58 5.10
C PRO A 91 -6.31 -14.45 4.14
N SER A 92 -5.15 -14.08 4.67
CA SER A 92 -3.87 -14.26 3.98
C SER A 92 -3.32 -15.68 4.21
N GLN A 93 -2.10 -15.92 3.75
CA GLN A 93 -1.31 -17.10 4.12
C GLN A 93 -0.63 -16.94 5.49
N GLN A 94 -0.83 -15.84 6.20
CA GLN A 94 -0.41 -15.65 7.58
C GLN A 94 -1.49 -16.15 8.55
N SER A 95 -1.25 -15.90 9.83
CA SER A 95 -2.20 -16.21 10.90
C SER A 95 -3.23 -15.08 11.05
N ALA A 96 -4.44 -15.40 11.52
CA ALA A 96 -5.50 -14.40 11.67
C ALA A 96 -5.14 -13.23 12.60
N ARG A 97 -4.21 -13.44 13.54
CA ARG A 97 -3.67 -12.40 14.41
C ARG A 97 -2.71 -11.48 13.65
N VAL A 98 -1.86 -12.01 12.78
CA VAL A 98 -1.00 -11.19 11.90
C VAL A 98 -1.84 -10.41 10.90
N ASP A 99 -2.89 -11.02 10.34
CA ASP A 99 -3.88 -10.32 9.51
C ASP A 99 -4.57 -9.16 10.26
N ALA A 100 -4.77 -9.30 11.57
CA ALA A 100 -5.37 -8.24 12.38
C ALA A 100 -4.35 -7.16 12.79
N MET A 101 -3.08 -7.51 12.99
CA MET A 101 -2.00 -6.53 13.12
C MET A 101 -1.84 -5.71 11.82
N GLU A 102 -1.96 -6.37 10.66
CA GLU A 102 -1.99 -5.71 9.34
C GLU A 102 -3.11 -4.66 9.24
N GLY A 103 -4.27 -4.94 9.85
CA GLY A 103 -5.38 -3.99 9.97
C GLY A 103 -5.05 -2.72 10.76
N VAL A 104 -4.01 -2.74 11.58
CA VAL A 104 -3.52 -1.58 12.32
C VAL A 104 -2.39 -0.92 11.55
N SER A 105 -1.33 -1.67 11.24
CA SER A 105 -0.15 -1.13 10.56
C SER A 105 -0.51 -0.36 9.29
N ARG A 106 -1.50 -0.82 8.52
CA ARG A 106 -1.87 -0.18 7.24
C ARG A 106 -2.85 0.97 7.36
N VAL A 107 -3.46 1.18 8.53
CA VAL A 107 -4.38 2.30 8.80
C VAL A 107 -3.68 3.44 9.54
N LEU A 108 -2.76 3.12 10.47
CA LEU A 108 -2.09 4.14 11.28
C LEU A 108 -1.34 5.22 10.46
N PRO A 109 -0.66 4.94 9.33
CA PRO A 109 -0.05 5.99 8.52
C PRO A 109 -1.05 7.02 8.01
N THR A 110 -2.26 6.60 7.66
CA THR A 110 -3.33 7.52 7.23
C THR A 110 -3.75 8.41 8.39
N LEU A 111 -4.01 7.83 9.56
CA LEU A 111 -4.33 8.56 10.78
C LEU A 111 -3.22 9.55 11.15
N ALA A 112 -1.97 9.10 11.12
CA ALA A 112 -0.80 9.90 11.43
C ALA A 112 -0.58 11.04 10.43
N SER A 113 -0.76 10.79 9.13
CA SER A 113 -0.64 11.83 8.10
C SER A 113 -1.71 12.92 8.23
N TRP A 114 -2.93 12.55 8.62
CA TRP A 114 -4.03 13.51 8.82
C TRP A 114 -3.79 14.44 10.01
N VAL A 115 -3.19 13.94 11.10
CA VAL A 115 -2.88 14.75 12.29
C VAL A 115 -1.53 15.49 12.18
N HIS A 116 -0.66 15.11 11.24
CA HIS A 116 0.71 15.63 11.10
C HIS A 116 0.78 17.17 11.07
N ASN A 117 -0.06 17.79 10.24
CA ASN A 117 -0.08 19.26 10.06
C ASN A 117 -1.06 19.98 11.00
N ARG A 118 -1.69 19.27 11.94
CA ARG A 118 -2.68 19.83 12.85
C ARG A 118 -2.07 20.23 14.19
N PRO A 119 -2.61 21.25 14.87
CA PRO A 119 -2.25 21.55 16.25
C PRO A 119 -2.42 20.31 17.14
N VAL A 120 -1.54 20.12 18.13
CA VAL A 120 -1.57 18.97 19.05
C VAL A 120 -2.93 18.80 19.75
N HIS A 121 -3.64 19.91 20.01
CA HIS A 121 -4.97 19.91 20.63
C HIS A 121 -6.13 19.65 19.64
N ASP A 122 -5.88 19.69 18.34
CA ASP A 122 -6.85 19.40 17.26
C ASP A 122 -6.55 18.02 16.63
N SER A 123 -6.70 16.98 17.46
CA SER A 123 -6.48 15.59 17.04
C SER A 123 -7.77 14.76 16.93
N CYS A 124 -8.93 15.41 17.12
CA CYS A 124 -10.23 14.75 17.02
C CYS A 124 -10.79 14.90 15.60
N ILE A 125 -11.13 13.78 14.98
CA ILE A 125 -11.94 13.76 13.76
C ILE A 125 -13.37 13.32 14.11
N GLN A 126 -14.37 13.87 13.43
CA GLN A 126 -15.73 13.37 13.57
C GLN A 126 -15.99 12.21 12.62
N GLY A 127 -16.42 11.06 13.14
CA GLY A 127 -16.95 9.97 12.34
C GLY A 127 -18.12 10.40 11.44
N LEU A 128 -18.52 9.54 10.51
CA LEU A 128 -19.73 9.73 9.72
C LEU A 128 -21.01 9.67 10.58
N ASP A 129 -20.94 9.04 11.75
CA ASP A 129 -21.97 9.11 12.79
C ASP A 129 -21.89 10.37 13.68
N ASN A 130 -21.00 11.30 13.36
CA ASN A 130 -20.71 12.56 14.07
C ASN A 130 -20.19 12.38 15.51
N LYS A 131 -19.67 11.22 15.87
CA LYS A 131 -18.94 11.06 17.13
C LYS A 131 -17.48 11.45 16.97
N ASP A 132 -16.92 12.03 18.02
CA ASP A 132 -15.51 12.40 18.05
C ASP A 132 -14.63 11.15 18.21
N ILE A 133 -13.60 11.07 17.38
CA ILE A 133 -12.58 10.02 17.37
C ILE A 133 -11.23 10.70 17.62
N ASP A 134 -10.62 10.46 18.77
CA ASP A 134 -9.32 11.01 19.12
C ASP A 134 -8.19 10.19 18.46
N VAL A 135 -7.67 10.73 17.35
CA VAL A 135 -6.64 10.08 16.53
C VAL A 135 -5.32 9.94 17.32
N ALA A 136 -4.98 10.92 18.15
CA ALA A 136 -3.75 10.90 18.92
C ALA A 136 -3.79 9.81 20.01
N VAL A 137 -4.94 9.61 20.66
CA VAL A 137 -5.15 8.50 21.61
C VAL A 137 -5.04 7.16 20.91
N ILE A 138 -5.64 7.00 19.73
CA ILE A 138 -5.54 5.76 18.94
C ILE A 138 -4.07 5.43 18.65
N LEU A 139 -3.31 6.38 18.12
CA LEU A 139 -1.91 6.20 17.76
C LEU A 139 -1.05 5.81 18.98
N ARG A 140 -1.16 6.56 20.08
CA ARG A 140 -0.42 6.28 21.32
C ARG A 140 -0.76 4.88 21.87
N ARG A 141 -2.05 4.57 21.99
CA ARG A 141 -2.50 3.27 22.54
C ARG A 141 -2.04 2.11 21.68
N ALA A 142 -2.21 2.19 20.36
CA ALA A 142 -1.81 1.13 19.44
C ALA A 142 -0.32 0.80 19.56
N LEU A 143 0.55 1.83 19.56
CA LEU A 143 2.00 1.67 19.66
C LEU A 143 2.43 1.10 21.02
N LEU A 144 1.90 1.62 22.13
CA LEU A 144 2.24 1.14 23.47
C LEU A 144 1.72 -0.27 23.73
N ALA A 145 0.50 -0.58 23.30
CA ALA A 145 -0.12 -1.89 23.44
C ALA A 145 0.55 -2.95 22.55
N GLY A 146 0.94 -2.57 21.34
CA GLY A 146 1.57 -3.44 20.35
C GLY A 146 3.02 -3.79 20.68
N THR A 147 3.75 -2.89 21.34
CA THR A 147 5.18 -3.07 21.69
C THR A 147 5.42 -3.55 23.12
N ASN A 148 4.38 -3.73 23.94
CA ASN A 148 4.49 -4.22 25.32
C ASN A 148 4.36 -5.76 25.38
N PRO A 149 5.42 -6.52 25.74
CA PRO A 149 5.38 -7.99 25.81
C PRO A 149 4.39 -8.56 26.82
N LEU A 150 3.98 -7.79 27.83
CA LEU A 150 3.01 -8.20 28.84
C LEU A 150 1.56 -7.91 28.43
N HIS A 151 1.35 -7.13 27.37
CA HIS A 151 0.04 -6.76 26.91
C HIS A 151 -0.57 -7.85 26.01
N LYS A 152 -1.89 -8.09 26.14
CA LYS A 152 -2.61 -9.07 25.28
C LYS A 152 -2.49 -8.74 23.80
N GLY A 153 -2.29 -7.47 23.49
CA GLY A 153 -2.10 -6.90 22.17
C GLY A 153 -0.66 -6.94 21.62
N TYR A 154 0.30 -7.58 22.30
CA TYR A 154 1.69 -7.62 21.82
C TYR A 154 1.80 -8.17 20.40
N TRP A 155 2.57 -7.51 19.54
CA TRP A 155 2.83 -7.91 18.15
C TRP A 155 3.83 -9.08 18.04
N GLY A 156 4.46 -9.46 19.15
CA GLY A 156 5.33 -10.63 19.25
C GLY A 156 6.75 -10.37 18.77
N GLU A 157 7.59 -11.39 18.94
CA GLU A 157 8.98 -11.39 18.46
C GLU A 157 9.05 -11.69 16.97
N LEU A 158 9.87 -10.95 16.23
CA LEU A 158 10.12 -11.15 14.80
C LEU A 158 11.09 -12.34 14.58
N ASN A 159 10.96 -12.98 13.42
CA ASN A 159 11.88 -14.01 12.94
C ASN A 159 12.32 -13.66 11.52
N ASP A 160 13.27 -14.42 10.98
CA ASP A 160 13.67 -14.28 9.58
C ASP A 160 12.48 -14.47 8.64
N PHE A 161 12.42 -13.60 7.62
CA PHE A 161 11.38 -13.58 6.59
C PHE A 161 9.96 -13.40 7.14
N ASP A 162 9.79 -12.70 8.26
CA ASP A 162 8.48 -12.47 8.88
C ASP A 162 7.70 -11.32 8.22
N GLN A 163 6.41 -11.51 7.99
CA GLN A 163 5.52 -10.45 7.47
C GLN A 163 5.50 -9.23 8.38
N ARG A 164 5.69 -9.41 9.69
CA ARG A 164 5.74 -8.30 10.65
C ARG A 164 6.86 -7.31 10.35
N THR A 165 7.93 -7.72 9.65
CA THR A 165 8.94 -6.78 9.14
C THR A 165 8.36 -5.81 8.11
N CYS A 166 7.48 -6.30 7.22
CA CYS A 166 6.77 -5.45 6.26
C CYS A 166 5.83 -4.47 6.98
N GLU A 167 5.06 -4.97 7.95
CA GLU A 167 4.11 -4.14 8.71
C GLU A 167 4.81 -3.11 9.62
N SER A 168 6.04 -3.40 10.07
CA SER A 168 6.84 -2.49 10.90
C SER A 168 7.19 -1.19 10.19
N ALA A 169 7.33 -1.20 8.86
CA ALA A 169 7.63 0.02 8.09
C ALA A 169 6.50 1.05 8.19
N ASP A 170 5.26 0.62 8.01
CA ASP A 170 4.09 1.49 8.13
C ASP A 170 3.88 1.93 9.60
N LEU A 171 4.14 1.06 10.58
CA LEU A 171 4.08 1.43 12.01
C LEU A 171 5.14 2.47 12.39
N ALA A 172 6.37 2.32 11.92
CA ALA A 172 7.45 3.28 12.14
C ALA A 172 7.15 4.61 11.45
N LEU A 173 6.64 4.58 10.22
CA LEU A 173 6.20 5.77 9.52
C LEU A 173 5.09 6.51 10.27
N ALA A 174 4.10 5.79 10.81
CA ALA A 174 3.03 6.38 11.61
C ALA A 174 3.57 7.06 12.89
N LEU A 175 4.53 6.44 13.57
CA LEU A 175 5.20 7.03 14.74
C LEU A 175 5.93 8.33 14.36
N TRP A 176 6.68 8.32 13.24
CA TRP A 176 7.41 9.51 12.78
C TRP A 176 6.47 10.64 12.35
N LEU A 177 5.44 10.34 11.55
CA LEU A 177 4.45 11.31 11.11
C LEU A 177 3.68 11.94 12.28
N SER A 178 3.43 11.19 13.35
CA SER A 178 2.67 11.66 14.51
C SER A 178 3.55 12.02 15.72
N LYS A 179 4.85 12.30 15.49
CA LYS A 179 5.86 12.50 16.54
C LYS A 179 5.41 13.48 17.64
N ASN A 180 4.81 14.61 17.26
CA ASN A 180 4.34 15.66 18.17
C ASN A 180 3.19 15.22 19.12
N VAL A 181 2.37 14.26 18.71
CA VAL A 181 1.25 13.72 19.49
C VAL A 181 1.51 12.32 20.04
N THR A 182 2.66 11.73 19.73
CA THR A 182 3.09 10.40 20.20
C THR A 182 4.46 10.45 20.87
N TRP A 183 5.55 10.30 20.10
CA TRP A 183 6.93 10.18 20.57
C TRP A 183 7.36 11.25 21.56
N ASP A 184 7.01 12.52 21.31
CA ASP A 184 7.38 13.65 22.17
C ASP A 184 6.62 13.66 23.50
N LEU A 185 5.51 12.93 23.58
CA LEU A 185 4.68 12.79 24.79
C LEU A 185 4.95 11.48 25.54
N PHE A 186 5.70 10.54 24.95
CA PHE A 186 6.09 9.31 25.61
C PHE A 186 7.15 9.57 26.68
N THR A 187 7.02 8.89 27.81
CA THR A 187 8.08 8.81 28.82
C THR A 187 9.32 8.12 28.26
N CYS A 188 10.49 8.30 28.89
CA CYS A 188 11.71 7.60 28.48
C CYS A 188 11.54 6.06 28.47
N ALA A 189 10.77 5.51 29.39
CA ALA A 189 10.50 4.06 29.44
C ALA A 189 9.66 3.59 28.24
N GLU A 190 8.64 4.37 27.85
CA GLU A 190 7.80 4.09 26.69
C GLU A 190 8.58 4.23 25.38
N GLN A 191 9.40 5.27 25.24
CA GLN A 191 10.30 5.44 24.10
C GLN A 191 11.24 4.23 23.96
N GLN A 192 11.86 3.79 25.07
CA GLN A 192 12.72 2.60 25.08
C GLN A 192 11.96 1.31 24.72
N GLN A 193 10.72 1.16 25.18
CA GLN A 193 9.87 0.00 24.83
C GLN A 193 9.61 -0.04 23.32
N VAL A 194 9.16 1.08 22.75
CA VAL A 194 8.82 1.18 21.32
C VAL A 194 10.05 0.92 20.46
N ILE A 195 11.18 1.58 20.75
CA ILE A 195 12.43 1.39 19.99
C ILE A 195 12.95 -0.04 20.12
N ARG A 196 12.86 -0.67 21.29
CA ARG A 196 13.27 -2.08 21.47
C ARG A 196 12.52 -3.02 20.53
N TRP A 197 11.22 -2.79 20.33
CA TRP A 197 10.46 -3.60 19.39
C TRP A 197 10.88 -3.36 17.94
N PHE A 198 11.04 -2.11 17.52
CA PHE A 198 11.48 -1.78 16.16
C PHE A 198 12.88 -2.28 15.83
N LYS A 199 13.82 -2.31 16.80
CA LYS A 199 15.17 -2.84 16.62
C LYS A 199 15.22 -4.33 16.24
N GLN A 200 14.13 -5.08 16.48
CA GLN A 200 14.06 -6.47 16.00
C GLN A 200 14.14 -6.56 14.48
N VAL A 201 13.66 -5.54 13.75
CA VAL A 201 13.66 -5.50 12.28
C VAL A 201 15.07 -5.54 11.71
N SER A 202 16.01 -4.82 12.33
CA SER A 202 17.43 -4.80 11.92
C SER A 202 18.15 -6.12 12.20
N ALA A 203 17.58 -6.96 13.07
CA ALA A 203 18.18 -8.23 13.49
C ALA A 203 17.72 -9.44 12.67
N VAL A 204 16.72 -9.29 11.79
CA VAL A 204 16.12 -10.40 11.02
C VAL A 204 16.39 -10.28 9.52
N GLU A 205 16.47 -11.42 8.84
CA GLU A 205 16.63 -11.46 7.39
C GLU A 205 15.33 -11.10 6.66
N THR A 206 15.47 -10.38 5.54
CA THR A 206 14.37 -10.01 4.64
C THR A 206 14.48 -10.73 3.31
N VAL A 207 13.34 -10.91 2.63
CA VAL A 207 13.34 -11.40 1.25
C VAL A 207 14.14 -10.43 0.37
N ASP A 208 14.93 -10.95 -0.57
CA ASP A 208 15.80 -10.16 -1.44
C ASP A 208 15.01 -9.47 -2.58
N ASN A 209 14.21 -8.48 -2.19
CA ASN A 209 13.31 -7.71 -3.04
C ASN A 209 13.01 -6.36 -2.34
N ASN A 210 11.85 -5.73 -2.62
CA ASN A 210 11.41 -4.51 -1.95
C ASN A 210 11.35 -4.57 -0.42
N TRP A 211 11.44 -5.75 0.23
CA TRP A 211 11.47 -5.86 1.69
C TRP A 211 12.67 -5.15 2.32
N HIS A 212 13.75 -4.92 1.57
CA HIS A 212 14.87 -4.09 2.04
C HIS A 212 14.41 -2.67 2.37
N LEU A 213 13.47 -2.09 1.61
CA LEU A 213 12.93 -0.76 1.88
C LEU A 213 12.12 -0.72 3.19
N PHE A 214 11.39 -1.80 3.52
CA PHE A 214 10.64 -1.85 4.77
C PHE A 214 11.56 -1.81 6.00
N ALA A 215 12.68 -2.55 5.96
CA ALA A 215 13.68 -2.49 7.02
C ALA A 215 14.34 -1.10 7.09
N LEU A 216 14.72 -0.53 5.94
CA LEU A 216 15.31 0.80 5.87
C LEU A 216 14.39 1.88 6.44
N THR A 217 13.08 1.84 6.17
CA THR A 217 12.14 2.80 6.77
C THR A 217 12.19 2.76 8.30
N VAL A 218 12.26 1.57 8.90
CA VAL A 218 12.38 1.44 10.37
C VAL A 218 13.71 2.00 10.87
N GLU A 219 14.81 1.65 10.22
CA GLU A 219 16.16 2.13 10.58
C GLU A 219 16.28 3.66 10.49
N PHE A 220 15.69 4.27 9.45
CA PHE A 220 15.67 5.73 9.27
C PHE A 220 14.84 6.43 10.35
N VAL A 221 13.69 5.85 10.72
CA VAL A 221 12.86 6.39 11.81
C VAL A 221 13.60 6.29 13.14
N ILE A 222 14.28 5.17 13.42
CA ILE A 222 15.12 5.03 14.63
C ILE A 222 16.18 6.12 14.66
N LEU A 223 16.93 6.32 13.58
CA LEU A 223 17.94 7.38 13.48
C LEU A 223 17.32 8.76 13.73
N SER A 224 16.22 9.09 13.05
CA SER A 224 15.54 10.39 13.17
C SER A 224 15.06 10.68 14.60
N LEU A 225 14.52 9.68 15.30
CA LEU A 225 13.93 9.88 16.63
C LEU A 225 14.94 9.80 17.78
N THR A 226 16.05 9.07 17.60
CA THR A 226 16.98 8.74 18.70
C THR A 226 18.41 9.22 18.47
N GLY A 227 18.78 9.53 17.24
CA GLY A 227 20.17 9.78 16.83
C GLY A 227 21.03 8.51 16.71
N GLU A 228 20.47 7.32 16.96
CA GLU A 228 21.18 6.06 16.80
C GLU A 228 21.19 5.62 15.34
N ASP A 229 22.37 5.64 14.73
CA ASP A 229 22.53 5.17 13.36
C ASP A 229 22.52 3.64 13.30
N THR A 230 21.45 3.12 12.71
CA THR A 230 21.23 1.69 12.45
C THR A 230 21.06 1.40 10.97
N ILE A 231 21.33 2.38 10.09
CA ILE A 231 21.04 2.28 8.67
C ILE A 231 21.94 1.23 8.01
N SER A 232 21.30 0.26 7.38
CA SER A 232 21.98 -0.72 6.54
C SER A 232 22.23 -0.15 5.14
N HIS A 233 23.37 0.54 4.95
CA HIS A 233 23.77 1.02 3.62
C HIS A 233 23.81 -0.10 2.56
N ALA A 234 24.16 -1.33 2.96
CA ALA A 234 24.15 -2.50 2.07
C ALA A 234 22.74 -2.85 1.55
N LYS A 235 21.68 -2.69 2.36
CA LYS A 235 20.29 -2.87 1.90
C LYS A 235 19.91 -1.78 0.90
N PHE A 236 20.34 -0.55 1.13
CA PHE A 236 20.03 0.56 0.22
C PHE A 236 20.77 0.42 -1.13
N GLU A 237 22.05 0.08 -1.11
CA GLU A 237 22.80 -0.25 -2.34
C GLU A 237 22.17 -1.44 -3.06
N ARG A 238 21.68 -2.45 -2.33
CA ARG A 238 20.94 -3.57 -2.93
C ARG A 238 19.63 -3.13 -3.61
N ILE A 239 18.96 -2.10 -3.11
CA ILE A 239 17.79 -1.50 -3.79
C ILE A 239 18.22 -0.78 -5.07
N LYS A 240 19.35 -0.07 -5.07
CA LYS A 240 19.89 0.58 -6.27
C LYS A 240 20.22 -0.43 -7.36
N GLU A 241 20.72 -1.61 -6.99
CA GLU A 241 20.93 -2.72 -7.95
C GLU A 241 19.63 -3.22 -8.61
N PHE A 242 18.46 -2.95 -8.02
CA PHE A 242 17.16 -3.29 -8.61
C PHE A 242 16.66 -2.25 -9.62
N HIS A 243 17.27 -1.07 -9.67
CA HIS A 243 16.96 -0.03 -10.66
C HIS A 243 17.39 -0.48 -12.05
N VAL A 244 16.50 -0.33 -13.03
CA VAL A 244 16.73 -0.74 -14.43
C VAL A 244 16.79 0.46 -15.39
N GLY A 245 16.80 1.68 -14.85
CA GLY A 245 16.72 2.93 -15.60
C GLY A 245 15.30 3.50 -15.70
N GLY A 246 15.17 4.75 -16.16
CA GLY A 246 13.87 5.41 -16.37
C GLY A 246 13.03 5.54 -15.09
N GLY A 247 13.67 5.46 -13.93
CA GLY A 247 13.02 5.40 -12.62
C GLY A 247 12.31 4.08 -12.28
N TRP A 248 12.46 3.02 -13.10
CA TRP A 248 11.86 1.71 -12.86
C TRP A 248 12.77 0.78 -12.08
N PHE A 249 12.16 -0.08 -11.28
CA PHE A 249 12.79 -1.13 -10.49
C PHE A 249 12.19 -2.50 -10.85
N ARG A 250 13.04 -3.52 -10.83
CA ARG A 250 12.62 -4.92 -10.83
C ARG A 250 12.56 -5.43 -9.39
N ASP A 251 11.42 -5.99 -8.96
CA ASP A 251 11.25 -6.46 -7.58
C ASP A 251 12.05 -7.75 -7.28
N GLY A 252 13.35 -7.59 -7.02
CA GLY A 252 14.31 -8.67 -6.92
C GLY A 252 14.71 -9.27 -8.28
N ALA A 253 15.64 -10.23 -8.26
CA ALA A 253 16.21 -10.76 -9.50
C ALA A 253 15.21 -11.51 -10.41
N LYS A 254 14.05 -11.94 -9.89
CA LYS A 254 12.98 -12.61 -10.64
C LYS A 254 11.64 -11.85 -10.60
N GLY A 255 11.68 -10.57 -10.22
CA GLY A 255 10.50 -9.70 -10.19
C GLY A 255 9.99 -9.34 -11.58
N ASN A 256 8.74 -8.87 -11.64
CA ASN A 256 8.19 -8.23 -12.83
C ASN A 256 8.28 -6.71 -12.69
N TYR A 257 8.03 -6.00 -13.79
CA TYR A 257 7.72 -4.56 -13.75
C TYR A 257 6.21 -4.41 -13.52
N ASP A 258 5.85 -4.06 -12.30
CA ASP A 258 4.46 -3.83 -11.90
C ASP A 258 4.35 -2.58 -11.02
N PHE A 259 3.13 -2.29 -10.59
CA PHE A 259 2.80 -1.11 -9.80
C PHE A 259 3.39 -1.08 -8.38
N TYR A 260 4.13 -2.12 -7.94
CA TYR A 260 5.02 -1.93 -6.78
C TYR A 260 6.08 -0.87 -7.03
N ASN A 261 6.38 -0.50 -8.28
CA ASN A 261 7.14 0.71 -8.55
C ASN A 261 6.46 1.95 -7.94
N ALA A 262 5.15 2.09 -8.13
CA ALA A 262 4.40 3.22 -7.61
C ALA A 262 4.22 3.17 -6.09
N TRP A 263 3.49 2.17 -5.59
CA TRP A 263 3.12 2.11 -4.19
C TRP A 263 4.14 1.39 -3.31
N GLY A 264 5.18 0.75 -3.85
CA GLY A 264 6.22 0.07 -3.08
C GLY A 264 7.53 0.85 -3.05
N PHE A 265 8.22 0.92 -4.18
CA PHE A 265 9.53 1.57 -4.33
C PHE A 265 9.45 3.08 -4.15
N HIS A 266 8.73 3.79 -5.03
CA HIS A 266 8.65 5.25 -4.98
C HIS A 266 7.97 5.77 -3.72
N TYR A 267 6.95 5.08 -3.22
CA TYR A 267 6.36 5.40 -1.91
C TYR A 267 7.41 5.33 -0.78
N SER A 268 8.19 4.25 -0.70
CA SER A 268 9.17 4.11 0.38
C SER A 268 10.34 5.09 0.22
N LEU A 269 10.88 5.25 -0.99
CA LEU A 269 11.97 6.20 -1.26
C LEU A 269 11.58 7.64 -0.94
N TYR A 270 10.33 8.03 -1.25
CA TYR A 270 9.79 9.33 -0.85
C TYR A 270 9.86 9.52 0.67
N TRP A 271 9.38 8.54 1.46
CA TRP A 271 9.45 8.67 2.92
C TRP A 271 10.87 8.64 3.48
N LEU A 272 11.78 7.84 2.91
CA LEU A 272 13.19 7.87 3.31
C LEU A 272 13.77 9.29 3.16
N GLN A 273 13.47 9.96 2.04
CA GLN A 273 13.85 11.36 1.81
C GLN A 273 13.15 12.31 2.78
N GLN A 274 11.87 12.13 3.11
CA GLN A 274 11.21 13.00 4.09
C GLN A 274 11.76 12.85 5.51
N ILE A 275 12.17 11.63 5.89
CA ILE A 275 12.71 11.33 7.22
C ILE A 275 14.14 11.83 7.37
N ILE A 276 15.00 11.60 6.37
CA ILE A 276 16.39 12.06 6.32
C ILE A 276 16.64 12.74 4.95
N PRO A 277 16.41 14.07 4.83
CA PRO A 277 16.43 14.80 3.56
C PRO A 277 17.71 14.65 2.71
N ASP A 278 18.85 14.54 3.35
CA ASP A 278 20.16 14.53 2.66
C ASP A 278 20.62 13.12 2.24
N TYR A 279 19.90 12.05 2.61
CA TYR A 279 20.31 10.68 2.33
C TYR A 279 20.12 10.32 0.84
N ASP A 280 21.23 10.23 0.09
CA ASP A 280 21.26 9.93 -1.36
C ASP A 280 20.14 10.65 -2.14
N SER A 281 19.96 11.94 -1.82
CA SER A 281 18.86 12.77 -2.30
C SER A 281 18.88 12.95 -3.82
N GLU A 282 20.08 12.95 -4.42
CA GLU A 282 20.27 12.98 -5.87
C GLU A 282 19.66 11.75 -6.54
N PHE A 283 20.01 10.54 -6.08
CA PHE A 283 19.47 9.30 -6.63
C PHE A 283 17.94 9.23 -6.48
N ILE A 284 17.43 9.54 -5.28
CA ILE A 284 15.99 9.44 -4.98
C ILE A 284 15.20 10.41 -5.86
N THR A 285 15.60 11.69 -5.89
CA THR A 285 14.91 12.74 -6.65
C THR A 285 14.98 12.48 -8.14
N GLN A 286 16.15 12.11 -8.67
CA GLN A 286 16.32 11.84 -10.10
C GLN A 286 15.49 10.62 -10.54
N THR A 287 15.47 9.56 -9.72
CA THR A 287 14.70 8.35 -9.99
C THR A 287 13.20 8.62 -9.99
N LEU A 288 12.71 9.40 -9.02
CA LEU A 288 11.30 9.82 -8.96
C LEU A 288 10.93 10.68 -10.18
N ALA A 289 11.77 11.64 -10.55
CA ALA A 289 11.56 12.51 -11.72
C ALA A 289 11.45 11.70 -13.02
N GLN A 290 12.37 10.75 -13.25
CA GLN A 290 12.34 9.89 -14.43
C GLN A 290 11.08 9.03 -14.49
N PHE A 291 10.69 8.46 -13.35
CA PHE A 291 9.49 7.64 -13.27
C PHE A 291 8.23 8.46 -13.51
N SER A 292 8.05 9.58 -12.82
CA SER A 292 6.85 10.43 -12.90
C SER A 292 6.62 10.98 -14.30
N ASN A 293 7.69 11.37 -15.01
CA ASN A 293 7.63 11.88 -16.38
C ASN A 293 6.99 10.90 -17.37
N SER A 294 7.25 9.60 -17.22
CA SER A 294 6.63 8.57 -18.07
C SER A 294 5.32 8.03 -17.47
N TYR A 295 5.23 7.93 -16.15
CA TYR A 295 4.11 7.31 -15.44
C TYR A 295 2.83 8.16 -15.45
N ARG A 296 2.93 9.49 -15.59
CA ARG A 296 1.76 10.39 -15.76
C ARG A 296 0.88 10.03 -16.96
N TYR A 297 1.42 9.37 -17.98
CA TYR A 297 0.69 8.92 -19.17
C TYR A 297 -0.23 7.71 -18.93
N PHE A 298 -0.19 7.08 -17.75
CA PHE A 298 -1.03 5.92 -17.44
C PHE A 298 -2.44 6.30 -16.99
N PHE A 299 -2.65 7.55 -16.56
CA PHE A 299 -3.89 7.99 -15.96
C PHE A 299 -4.90 8.40 -17.02
N THR A 300 -6.13 7.98 -16.82
CA THR A 300 -7.29 8.38 -17.62
C THR A 300 -8.41 8.84 -16.67
N PRO A 301 -9.40 9.60 -17.17
CA PRO A 301 -10.58 9.94 -16.39
C PRO A 301 -11.32 8.70 -15.84
N ASP A 302 -11.27 7.59 -16.58
CA ASP A 302 -12.06 6.37 -16.35
C ASP A 302 -11.19 5.13 -16.07
N GLY A 303 -10.15 5.31 -15.24
CA GLY A 303 -9.29 4.23 -14.76
C GLY A 303 -7.86 4.29 -15.28
N LEU A 304 -7.17 3.15 -15.26
CA LEU A 304 -5.78 3.02 -15.69
C LEU A 304 -5.46 1.57 -16.10
N PRO A 305 -4.46 1.34 -16.97
CA PRO A 305 -4.11 0.00 -17.43
C PRO A 305 -3.45 -0.79 -16.30
N LEU A 306 -4.23 -1.58 -15.56
CA LEU A 306 -3.74 -2.39 -14.45
C LEU A 306 -3.10 -3.71 -14.91
N PHE A 307 -1.83 -3.89 -14.54
CA PHE A 307 -1.03 -5.09 -14.80
C PHE A 307 -0.23 -5.53 -13.58
N GLY A 308 0.28 -6.76 -13.64
CA GLY A 308 1.10 -7.34 -12.57
C GLY A 308 0.27 -7.87 -11.40
N ARG A 309 0.81 -7.74 -10.18
CA ARG A 309 0.23 -8.30 -8.95
C ARG A 309 -0.36 -7.19 -8.06
N SER A 310 -1.09 -7.59 -7.02
CA SER A 310 -1.66 -6.70 -6.01
C SER A 310 -2.47 -5.53 -6.57
N ALA A 311 -3.26 -5.78 -7.62
CA ALA A 311 -4.14 -4.79 -8.24
C ALA A 311 -5.18 -4.22 -7.24
N CYS A 312 -5.43 -4.91 -6.12
CA CYS A 312 -6.25 -4.42 -5.03
C CYS A 312 -5.73 -3.14 -4.35
N TYR A 313 -4.49 -2.71 -4.63
CA TYR A 313 -3.92 -1.43 -4.12
C TYR A 313 -4.17 -0.22 -5.01
N ARG A 314 -4.98 -0.38 -6.07
CA ARG A 314 -5.25 0.62 -7.14
C ARG A 314 -5.44 2.08 -6.70
N LEU A 315 -6.04 2.37 -5.54
CA LEU A 315 -6.26 3.78 -5.14
C LEU A 315 -4.93 4.51 -4.85
N ALA A 316 -3.85 3.76 -4.61
CA ALA A 316 -2.52 4.29 -4.39
C ALA A 316 -1.77 4.66 -5.69
N ALA A 317 -2.36 4.40 -6.87
CA ALA A 317 -1.67 4.59 -8.14
C ALA A 317 -1.07 5.99 -8.29
N ALA A 318 -1.75 7.04 -7.81
CA ALA A 318 -1.30 8.44 -7.91
C ALA A 318 -0.20 8.84 -6.91
N ALA A 319 0.21 7.97 -5.98
CA ALA A 319 1.20 8.30 -4.95
C ALA A 319 2.51 8.89 -5.51
N PRO A 320 3.13 8.33 -6.57
CA PRO A 320 4.37 8.90 -7.12
C PRO A 320 4.20 10.28 -7.75
N LEU A 321 3.00 10.59 -8.27
CA LEU A 321 2.71 11.88 -8.88
C LEU A 321 2.62 12.99 -7.82
N LEU A 322 2.00 12.68 -6.68
CA LEU A 322 1.96 13.59 -5.52
C LEU A 322 3.36 13.78 -4.91
N ALA A 323 4.10 12.68 -4.73
CA ALA A 323 5.48 12.72 -4.25
C ALA A 323 6.38 13.56 -5.18
N ALA A 324 6.22 13.42 -6.50
CA ALA A 324 6.98 14.19 -7.48
C ALA A 324 6.72 15.70 -7.38
N VAL A 325 5.48 16.12 -7.17
CA VAL A 325 5.16 17.55 -6.98
C VAL A 325 5.80 18.09 -5.69
N ASP A 326 5.71 17.34 -4.59
CA ASP A 326 6.28 17.75 -3.29
C ASP A 326 7.81 17.79 -3.28
N SER A 327 8.47 16.83 -3.93
CA SER A 327 9.93 16.80 -4.07
C SER A 327 10.45 17.69 -5.22
N HIS A 328 9.58 18.43 -5.91
CA HIS A 328 9.91 19.20 -7.12
C HIS A 328 10.65 18.37 -8.18
N ALA A 329 10.25 17.10 -8.33
CA ALA A 329 10.90 16.10 -9.15
C ALA A 329 10.14 15.86 -10.46
N GLY A 330 10.77 16.18 -11.59
CA GLY A 330 10.20 15.95 -12.92
C GLY A 330 9.30 17.10 -13.39
N GLU A 331 8.42 16.80 -14.34
CA GLU A 331 7.67 17.80 -15.11
C GLU A 331 6.20 17.92 -14.70
N ILE A 332 5.74 17.08 -13.77
CA ILE A 332 4.35 17.07 -13.36
C ILE A 332 4.01 18.30 -12.51
N GLN A 333 2.89 18.94 -12.82
CA GLN A 333 2.38 20.09 -12.08
C GLN A 333 1.28 19.66 -11.11
N VAL A 334 1.08 20.46 -10.05
CA VAL A 334 0.07 20.20 -9.01
C VAL A 334 -1.33 19.97 -9.57
N GLY A 335 -1.75 20.72 -10.59
CA GLY A 335 -3.08 20.59 -11.20
C GLY A 335 -3.32 19.24 -11.87
N GLU A 336 -2.29 18.65 -12.48
CA GLU A 336 -2.38 17.35 -13.14
C GLU A 336 -2.27 16.22 -12.12
N ALA A 337 -1.37 16.33 -11.13
CA ALA A 337 -1.30 15.37 -10.03
C ALA A 337 -2.63 15.31 -9.25
N LYS A 338 -3.26 16.48 -9.03
CA LYS A 338 -4.61 16.59 -8.48
C LYS A 338 -5.63 15.86 -9.33
N ARG A 339 -5.66 16.13 -10.65
CA ARG A 339 -6.58 15.48 -11.61
C ARG A 339 -6.41 13.96 -11.60
N ALA A 340 -5.18 13.47 -11.64
CA ALA A 340 -4.85 12.04 -11.61
C ALA A 340 -5.28 11.37 -10.30
N PHE A 341 -5.07 12.04 -9.16
CA PHE A 341 -5.50 11.51 -7.86
C PHE A 341 -7.02 11.51 -7.71
N ALA A 342 -7.69 12.61 -8.07
CA ALA A 342 -9.13 12.75 -7.97
C ALA A 342 -9.87 11.75 -8.86
N THR A 343 -9.47 11.64 -10.14
CA THR A 343 -10.08 10.69 -11.09
C THR A 343 -9.87 9.24 -10.65
N ASN A 344 -8.67 8.88 -10.18
CA ASN A 344 -8.41 7.54 -9.66
C ASN A 344 -9.32 7.19 -8.46
N LEU A 345 -9.49 8.10 -7.50
CA LEU A 345 -10.39 7.87 -6.37
C LEU A 345 -11.85 7.80 -6.81
N LYS A 346 -12.33 8.79 -7.58
CA LYS A 346 -13.72 8.85 -8.07
C LYS A 346 -14.08 7.60 -8.85
N TYR A 347 -13.27 7.22 -9.83
CA TYR A 347 -13.54 6.07 -10.69
C TYR A 347 -13.70 4.77 -9.89
N PHE A 348 -12.74 4.43 -9.03
CA PHE A 348 -12.80 3.16 -8.31
C PHE A 348 -13.85 3.17 -7.20
N ILE A 349 -13.93 4.24 -6.38
CA ILE A 349 -14.82 4.28 -5.21
C ILE A 349 -16.29 4.38 -5.65
N SER A 350 -16.61 5.17 -6.67
CA SER A 350 -17.98 5.25 -7.24
C SER A 350 -18.47 3.91 -7.80
N GLN A 351 -17.56 3.00 -8.14
CA GLN A 351 -17.85 1.65 -8.65
C GLN A 351 -17.79 0.56 -7.56
N GLY A 352 -17.61 0.91 -6.28
CA GLY A 352 -17.65 -0.03 -5.16
C GLY A 352 -16.29 -0.48 -4.61
N ALA A 353 -15.22 0.27 -4.90
CA ALA A 353 -13.88 -0.07 -4.40
C ALA A 353 -13.72 -0.03 -2.87
N MET A 354 -14.68 0.53 -2.13
CA MET A 354 -14.72 0.55 -0.68
C MET A 354 -15.95 -0.22 -0.18
N ARG A 355 -15.76 -1.07 0.83
CA ARG A 355 -16.85 -1.82 1.45
C ARG A 355 -16.51 -2.22 2.88
N ASN A 356 -17.51 -2.26 3.75
CA ASN A 356 -17.34 -2.67 5.15
C ASN A 356 -16.24 -1.91 5.91
N GLY A 357 -15.95 -0.67 5.54
CA GLY A 357 -14.92 0.15 6.18
C GLY A 357 -13.51 0.02 5.60
N ALA A 358 -13.33 -0.72 4.50
CA ALA A 358 -12.02 -1.01 3.93
C ALA A 358 -12.04 -1.00 2.39
N PRO A 359 -10.89 -0.79 1.72
CA PRO A 359 -10.77 -1.04 0.30
C PRO A 359 -11.01 -2.53 0.00
N THR A 360 -11.77 -2.83 -1.05
CA THR A 360 -12.16 -4.21 -1.38
C THR A 360 -10.96 -5.09 -1.73
N GLN A 361 -11.11 -6.39 -1.50
CA GLN A 361 -10.15 -7.44 -1.82
C GLN A 361 -10.20 -7.80 -3.32
N GLY A 362 -10.10 -6.78 -4.18
CA GLY A 362 -10.25 -6.84 -5.64
C GLY A 362 -10.25 -5.42 -6.22
N LEU A 363 -10.96 -5.17 -7.33
CA LEU A 363 -11.01 -3.84 -7.98
C LEU A 363 -12.27 -3.02 -7.71
N PHE A 364 -13.43 -3.65 -7.79
CA PHE A 364 -14.73 -2.98 -7.57
C PHE A 364 -15.58 -3.74 -6.56
N ALA A 365 -15.14 -4.95 -6.23
CA ALA A 365 -15.70 -5.84 -5.24
C ALA A 365 -14.58 -6.81 -4.83
N ASP A 366 -14.85 -7.64 -3.82
CA ASP A 366 -13.94 -8.71 -3.44
C ASP A 366 -13.86 -9.74 -4.58
N ASP A 367 -12.66 -9.97 -5.10
CA ASP A 367 -12.37 -10.99 -6.10
C ASP A 367 -11.06 -11.70 -5.79
N ALA A 368 -11.18 -12.93 -5.26
CA ALA A 368 -10.03 -13.76 -4.92
C ALA A 368 -9.13 -14.09 -6.12
N ARG A 369 -9.63 -13.94 -7.35
CA ARG A 369 -8.83 -14.13 -8.56
C ARG A 369 -7.82 -13.00 -8.75
N LEU A 370 -8.04 -11.82 -8.17
CA LEU A 370 -7.18 -10.64 -8.31
C LEU A 370 -6.28 -10.42 -7.08
N MET A 371 -6.27 -11.39 -6.16
CA MET A 371 -5.53 -11.32 -4.91
C MET A 371 -4.32 -12.26 -4.90
N ASP A 372 -3.26 -11.81 -4.24
CA ASP A 372 -2.12 -12.65 -3.91
C ASP A 372 -2.35 -13.45 -2.61
N ASN A 373 -1.61 -14.55 -2.42
CA ASN A 373 -1.76 -15.39 -1.21
C ASN A 373 -1.30 -14.68 0.07
N TYR A 374 -0.38 -13.72 -0.02
CA TYR A 374 0.02 -12.91 1.14
C TYR A 374 -1.02 -11.86 1.53
N SER A 375 -2.03 -11.59 0.71
CA SER A 375 -2.97 -10.50 0.98
C SER A 375 -4.09 -10.93 1.94
N GLY A 376 -4.20 -10.30 3.10
CA GLY A 376 -5.24 -10.54 4.11
C GLY A 376 -6.46 -9.63 3.95
N PRO A 377 -7.39 -9.67 4.93
CA PRO A 377 -8.58 -8.83 4.98
C PRO A 377 -8.27 -7.32 4.91
N ALA A 378 -7.15 -6.91 5.50
CA ALA A 378 -6.74 -5.52 5.59
C ALA A 378 -5.67 -5.12 4.57
N SER A 379 -5.19 -6.05 3.74
CA SER A 379 -4.03 -5.76 2.89
C SER A 379 -4.27 -4.60 1.94
N SER A 380 -5.50 -4.49 1.43
CA SER A 380 -5.87 -3.45 0.47
C SER A 380 -5.79 -2.03 1.03
N PHE A 381 -5.58 -1.82 2.34
CA PHE A 381 -5.34 -0.49 2.92
C PHE A 381 -4.10 0.21 2.40
N TRP A 382 -3.15 -0.49 1.78
CA TRP A 382 -2.10 0.19 0.99
C TRP A 382 -2.64 1.04 -0.15
N SER A 383 -3.90 0.88 -0.54
CA SER A 383 -4.65 1.82 -1.39
C SER A 383 -4.64 3.26 -0.85
N LEU A 384 -4.46 3.48 0.47
CA LEU A 384 -4.45 4.80 1.07
C LEU A 384 -3.09 5.52 0.95
N ARG A 385 -2.06 4.90 0.36
CA ARG A 385 -0.72 5.49 0.25
C ARG A 385 -0.69 6.85 -0.46
N ALA A 386 -1.52 7.04 -1.50
CA ALA A 386 -1.65 8.36 -2.14
C ALA A 386 -2.32 9.40 -1.22
N LEU A 387 -3.33 8.98 -0.45
CA LEU A 387 -3.99 9.83 0.55
C LEU A 387 -3.02 10.25 1.66
N ASN A 388 -2.14 9.35 2.10
CA ASN A 388 -1.14 9.66 3.12
C ASN A 388 -0.20 10.78 2.67
N ILE A 389 0.26 10.75 1.41
CA ILE A 389 1.09 11.82 0.84
C ILE A 389 0.27 13.11 0.71
N ALA A 390 -0.98 13.01 0.21
CA ALA A 390 -1.86 14.17 0.07
C ALA A 390 -2.11 14.89 1.41
N PHE A 391 -2.35 14.19 2.50
CA PHE A 391 -2.50 14.82 3.82
C PHE A 391 -1.19 15.41 4.35
N TYR A 392 -0.06 14.74 4.10
CA TYR A 392 1.24 15.21 4.55
C TYR A 392 1.71 16.49 3.85
N CYS A 393 1.53 16.60 2.53
CA CYS A 393 2.06 17.71 1.74
C CYS A 393 1.01 18.64 1.13
N GLY A 394 -0.28 18.29 1.18
CA GLY A 394 -1.33 18.95 0.39
C GLY A 394 -1.41 20.46 0.57
N ASP A 395 -1.32 20.95 1.81
CA ASP A 395 -1.33 22.39 2.10
C ASP A 395 -0.07 23.08 1.55
N ARG A 396 1.11 22.46 1.77
CA ARG A 396 2.41 22.99 1.34
C ARG A 396 2.51 23.10 -0.18
N ILE A 397 1.98 22.12 -0.92
CA ILE A 397 2.04 22.12 -2.40
C ILE A 397 0.83 22.79 -3.05
N GLY A 398 -0.14 23.29 -2.26
CA GLY A 398 -1.37 23.91 -2.77
C GLY A 398 -2.33 22.94 -3.48
N LEU A 399 -2.33 21.66 -3.10
CA LEU A 399 -3.11 20.59 -3.74
C LEU A 399 -4.62 20.89 -3.72
N TRP A 400 -5.13 21.38 -2.60
CA TRP A 400 -6.56 21.54 -2.37
C TRP A 400 -7.19 22.65 -3.22
N ASP A 401 -6.45 23.73 -3.44
CA ASP A 401 -6.91 24.92 -4.16
C ASP A 401 -6.48 24.96 -5.63
N ALA A 402 -5.47 24.15 -6.01
CA ALA A 402 -5.02 24.07 -7.39
C ALA A 402 -6.18 23.75 -8.35
N LYS A 403 -6.24 24.48 -9.46
CA LYS A 403 -7.14 24.13 -10.56
C LYS A 403 -6.65 22.83 -11.19
N GLU A 404 -7.55 21.87 -11.37
CA GLU A 404 -7.23 20.65 -12.13
C GLU A 404 -6.84 21.01 -13.57
N THR A 405 -5.78 20.40 -14.07
CA THR A 405 -5.34 20.50 -15.46
C THR A 405 -5.51 19.15 -16.18
N PRO A 406 -5.75 19.14 -17.49
CA PRO A 406 -6.02 17.92 -18.23
C PRO A 406 -4.91 16.87 -18.11
N LEU A 407 -5.28 15.60 -17.95
CA LEU A 407 -4.39 14.44 -18.06
C LEU A 407 -3.81 14.34 -19.47
N MET A 408 -2.73 13.58 -19.63
CA MET A 408 -2.07 13.42 -20.94
C MET A 408 -3.03 12.97 -22.06
N VAL A 409 -3.91 12.01 -21.77
CA VAL A 409 -4.89 11.50 -22.76
C VAL A 409 -6.02 12.49 -23.04
N GLU A 410 -6.27 13.45 -22.14
CA GLU A 410 -7.25 14.53 -22.35
C GLU A 410 -6.68 15.61 -23.29
N GLN A 411 -5.35 15.72 -23.43
CA GLN A 411 -4.67 16.73 -24.25
C GLN A 411 -4.51 16.34 -25.72
N GLY A 412 -4.37 15.05 -26.03
CA GLY A 412 -4.18 14.57 -27.39
C GLY A 412 -3.77 13.09 -27.46
N ASP A 413 -3.76 12.54 -28.67
CA ASP A 413 -3.21 11.21 -28.93
C ASP A 413 -1.72 11.18 -28.66
N PHE A 414 -1.22 10.05 -28.15
CA PHE A 414 0.21 9.88 -27.91
C PHE A 414 0.67 8.43 -28.07
N GLU A 415 1.96 8.29 -28.38
CA GLU A 415 2.69 7.03 -28.29
C GLU A 415 4.01 7.25 -27.55
N LEU A 416 4.25 6.47 -26.49
CA LEU A 416 5.47 6.56 -25.68
C LEU A 416 6.11 5.17 -25.51
N ASN A 417 7.42 5.08 -25.70
CA ASN A 417 8.17 3.86 -25.43
C ASN A 417 8.92 3.97 -24.09
N ILE A 418 8.67 3.05 -23.17
CA ILE A 418 9.47 2.85 -21.95
C ILE A 418 10.42 1.68 -22.21
N LYS A 419 11.62 2.00 -22.69
CA LYS A 419 12.61 1.03 -23.17
C LYS A 419 13.08 0.09 -22.06
N GLU A 420 13.16 0.59 -20.84
CA GLU A 420 13.72 -0.08 -19.66
C GLU A 420 12.86 -1.27 -19.21
N ILE A 421 11.55 -1.16 -19.39
CA ILE A 421 10.59 -2.25 -19.13
C ILE A 421 10.07 -2.91 -20.40
N ASN A 422 10.60 -2.51 -21.56
CA ASN A 422 10.21 -2.99 -22.88
C ASN A 422 8.69 -2.88 -23.12
N ALA A 423 8.12 -1.70 -22.84
CA ALA A 423 6.70 -1.42 -23.02
C ALA A 423 6.45 -0.21 -23.92
N LYS A 424 5.34 -0.25 -24.65
CA LYS A 424 4.78 0.88 -25.39
C LYS A 424 3.47 1.30 -24.75
N ILE A 425 3.25 2.60 -24.62
CA ILE A 425 2.01 3.21 -24.13
C ILE A 425 1.37 3.94 -25.30
N ILE A 426 0.09 3.72 -25.50
CA ILE A 426 -0.71 4.35 -26.55
C ILE A 426 -1.91 5.01 -25.87
N GLY A 427 -2.06 6.31 -26.05
CA GLY A 427 -3.22 7.07 -25.61
C GLY A 427 -4.05 7.52 -26.79
N VAL A 428 -5.37 7.33 -26.70
CA VAL A 428 -6.34 7.75 -27.73
C VAL A 428 -7.31 8.74 -27.10
N GLN A 429 -7.19 10.01 -27.46
CA GLN A 429 -7.97 11.11 -26.90
C GLN A 429 -9.47 10.92 -27.13
N GLU A 430 -9.89 10.51 -28.33
CA GLU A 430 -11.32 10.35 -28.63
C GLU A 430 -12.00 9.36 -27.68
N THR A 431 -11.31 8.28 -27.31
CA THR A 431 -11.85 7.23 -26.45
C THR A 431 -11.45 7.36 -24.97
N GLN A 432 -10.60 8.34 -24.64
CA GLN A 432 -9.96 8.48 -23.32
C GLN A 432 -9.30 7.18 -22.83
N GLU A 433 -8.78 6.38 -23.76
CA GLU A 433 -8.22 5.06 -23.48
C GLU A 433 -6.70 5.11 -23.51
N VAL A 434 -6.09 4.46 -22.52
CA VAL A 434 -4.65 4.22 -22.49
C VAL A 434 -4.39 2.72 -22.50
N VAL A 435 -3.54 2.28 -23.42
CA VAL A 435 -3.13 0.89 -23.56
C VAL A 435 -1.63 0.78 -23.31
N VAL A 436 -1.26 -0.16 -22.43
CA VAL A 436 0.13 -0.58 -22.21
C VAL A 436 0.35 -1.91 -22.91
N LEU A 437 1.29 -1.92 -23.86
CA LEU A 437 1.72 -3.10 -24.61
C LEU A 437 3.16 -3.48 -24.20
N PHE A 438 3.30 -4.60 -23.51
CA PHE A 438 4.61 -5.22 -23.25
C PHE A 438 5.12 -5.90 -24.53
N LEU A 439 6.31 -5.52 -24.98
CA LEU A 439 6.94 -6.00 -26.22
C LEU A 439 7.76 -7.28 -26.02
N SER A 440 7.59 -7.93 -24.86
CA SER A 440 8.23 -9.20 -24.50
C SER A 440 7.29 -10.04 -23.67
N GLU A 441 7.33 -11.36 -23.88
CA GLU A 441 6.56 -12.31 -23.08
C GLU A 441 7.39 -12.89 -21.93
N TYR A 442 6.73 -13.14 -20.80
CA TYR A 442 7.34 -13.82 -19.65
C TYR A 442 7.35 -15.35 -19.79
N VAL A 443 6.56 -15.93 -20.71
CA VAL A 443 6.39 -17.38 -20.86
C VAL A 443 6.35 -17.74 -22.33
N MET A 444 7.11 -18.76 -22.74
CA MET A 444 7.21 -19.18 -24.15
C MET A 444 6.05 -20.08 -24.62
N ALA A 445 5.45 -20.88 -23.72
CA ALA A 445 4.40 -21.84 -24.06
C ALA A 445 3.06 -21.44 -23.43
N GLN A 446 2.06 -21.14 -24.26
CA GLN A 446 0.76 -20.65 -23.80
C GLN A 446 -0.38 -21.19 -24.67
N THR A 447 -1.57 -21.25 -24.08
CA THR A 447 -2.85 -21.50 -24.76
C THR A 447 -3.85 -20.41 -24.36
N PRO A 448 -4.96 -20.23 -25.09
CA PRO A 448 -6.02 -19.33 -24.64
C PRO A 448 -6.50 -19.61 -23.19
N LEU A 449 -6.45 -20.86 -22.75
CA LEU A 449 -6.85 -21.26 -21.39
C LEU A 449 -5.82 -20.90 -20.31
N THR A 450 -4.55 -20.72 -20.66
CA THR A 450 -3.52 -20.27 -19.70
C THR A 450 -3.52 -18.74 -19.55
N ARG A 451 -4.09 -18.00 -20.50
CA ARG A 451 -4.21 -16.52 -20.53
C ARG A 451 -5.49 -16.01 -19.84
N ARG A 452 -5.85 -16.57 -18.68
CA ARG A 452 -7.05 -16.15 -17.94
C ARG A 452 -6.83 -16.14 -16.44
N LEU A 453 -7.71 -15.42 -15.76
CA LEU A 453 -7.88 -15.52 -14.32
C LEU A 453 -8.44 -16.91 -13.95
N GLU A 454 -7.70 -17.64 -13.14
CA GLU A 454 -8.18 -18.92 -12.60
C GLU A 454 -9.05 -18.67 -11.37
N SER A 455 -10.19 -19.35 -11.33
CA SER A 455 -11.06 -19.35 -10.17
C SER A 455 -10.57 -20.35 -9.13
N GLN A 456 -10.66 -19.96 -7.85
CA GLN A 456 -10.40 -20.85 -6.74
C GLN A 456 -11.39 -22.03 -6.75
N ARG A 457 -10.87 -23.26 -6.61
CA ARG A 457 -11.68 -24.48 -6.55
C ARG A 457 -12.55 -24.47 -5.28
N TRP A 458 -13.71 -25.12 -5.32
CA TRP A 458 -14.62 -25.15 -4.18
C TRP A 458 -14.00 -25.84 -2.95
N GLN A 459 -13.20 -26.90 -3.16
CA GLN A 459 -12.47 -27.59 -2.09
C GLN A 459 -11.49 -26.65 -1.40
N ASP A 460 -10.74 -25.88 -2.18
CA ASP A 460 -9.80 -24.89 -1.65
C ASP A 460 -10.50 -23.77 -0.86
N LYS A 461 -11.70 -23.35 -1.30
CA LYS A 461 -12.54 -22.39 -0.56
C LYS A 461 -12.95 -22.95 0.82
N VAL A 462 -13.38 -24.21 0.88
CA VAL A 462 -13.76 -24.86 2.13
C VAL A 462 -12.56 -24.95 3.07
N ILE A 463 -11.40 -25.36 2.56
CA ILE A 463 -10.20 -25.48 3.38
C ILE A 463 -9.70 -24.10 3.85
N GLU A 464 -9.74 -23.07 2.99
CA GLU A 464 -9.43 -21.69 3.35
C GLU A 464 -10.33 -21.18 4.47
N MET A 465 -11.64 -21.45 4.39
CA MET A 465 -12.62 -21.07 5.40
C MET A 465 -12.35 -21.74 6.76
N LEU A 466 -12.04 -23.04 6.75
CA LEU A 466 -11.78 -23.82 7.95
C LEU A 466 -10.48 -23.40 8.63
N PHE A 467 -9.36 -23.39 7.89
CA PHE A 467 -8.05 -23.12 8.46
C PHE A 467 -7.73 -21.63 8.59
N GLY A 468 -8.56 -20.75 8.01
CA GLY A 468 -8.31 -19.31 8.00
C GLY A 468 -7.02 -18.96 7.28
N ARG A 469 -6.74 -19.63 6.15
CA ARG A 469 -5.48 -19.49 5.42
C ARG A 469 -5.71 -19.56 3.91
N ALA A 470 -5.17 -18.60 3.17
CA ALA A 470 -5.36 -18.48 1.73
C ALA A 470 -5.00 -19.77 0.97
N ARG A 471 -5.89 -20.19 0.06
CA ARG A 471 -5.68 -21.28 -0.92
C ARG A 471 -6.18 -20.88 -2.31
N ARG A 472 -5.98 -19.62 -2.69
CA ARG A 472 -6.37 -19.09 -4.00
C ARG A 472 -5.25 -19.24 -5.02
N PRO A 473 -5.57 -19.29 -6.33
CA PRO A 473 -4.56 -19.35 -7.38
C PRO A 473 -3.78 -18.03 -7.49
N LYS A 474 -2.52 -18.11 -7.96
CA LYS A 474 -1.70 -16.93 -8.26
C LYS A 474 -1.98 -16.46 -9.68
N ASN A 475 -2.72 -15.37 -9.82
CA ASN A 475 -3.17 -14.84 -11.12
C ASN A 475 -2.40 -13.57 -11.53
N ASN A 476 -1.08 -13.68 -11.66
CA ASN A 476 -0.31 -12.60 -12.27
C ASN A 476 -0.43 -12.70 -13.80
N LEU A 477 -1.30 -11.87 -14.40
CA LEU A 477 -1.59 -11.94 -15.83
C LEU A 477 -0.34 -11.71 -16.71
N LEU A 478 0.63 -10.91 -16.25
CA LEU A 478 1.90 -10.73 -16.98
C LEU A 478 2.63 -12.07 -17.10
N ARG A 479 2.68 -12.84 -16.00
CA ARG A 479 3.27 -14.19 -15.98
C ARG A 479 2.42 -15.23 -16.69
N LYS A 480 1.16 -14.92 -17.01
CA LYS A 480 0.28 -15.74 -17.83
C LYS A 480 0.35 -15.38 -19.31
N GLY A 481 1.20 -14.42 -19.69
CA GLY A 481 1.43 -14.04 -21.08
C GLY A 481 0.46 -13.02 -21.65
N VAL A 482 -0.34 -12.38 -20.80
CA VAL A 482 -1.08 -11.19 -21.23
C VAL A 482 -0.07 -10.05 -21.36
N THR A 483 -0.02 -9.42 -22.52
CA THR A 483 0.92 -8.32 -22.82
C THR A 483 0.23 -7.00 -23.12
N CYS A 484 -1.07 -7.02 -23.40
CA CYS A 484 -1.87 -5.84 -23.70
C CYS A 484 -2.81 -5.56 -22.52
N TYR A 485 -2.71 -4.35 -21.96
CA TYR A 485 -3.47 -3.90 -20.80
C TYR A 485 -4.13 -2.56 -21.11
N SER A 486 -5.45 -2.54 -21.16
CA SER A 486 -6.23 -1.32 -21.41
C SER A 486 -6.70 -0.69 -20.09
N SER A 487 -6.80 0.64 -20.06
CA SER A 487 -7.43 1.40 -18.98
C SER A 487 -8.90 1.05 -18.77
N LYS A 488 -9.56 0.45 -19.79
CA LYS A 488 -10.93 -0.10 -19.68
C LYS A 488 -10.98 -1.45 -18.94
N MET A 489 -9.83 -2.06 -18.64
CA MET A 489 -9.69 -3.23 -17.77
C MET A 489 -10.46 -4.50 -18.18
N ALA A 490 -10.89 -4.61 -19.43
CA ALA A 490 -11.64 -5.78 -19.92
C ALA A 490 -10.91 -7.13 -19.71
N HIS A 491 -9.58 -7.12 -19.65
CA HIS A 491 -8.75 -8.32 -19.40
C HIS A 491 -8.88 -8.89 -17.98
N LEU A 492 -9.57 -8.20 -17.05
CA LEU A 492 -9.76 -8.61 -15.65
C LEU A 492 -11.13 -9.24 -15.37
N PHE A 493 -12.02 -9.29 -16.36
CA PHE A 493 -13.38 -9.82 -16.25
C PHE A 493 -13.58 -10.96 -17.25
#